data_AF-A0A947AZN1-F1
#
_entry.id   AF-A0A947AZN1-F1
#
_cell.length_a   1.000
_cell.length_b   1.000
_cell.length_c   1.000
_cell.angle_alpha   90.00
_cell.angle_beta   90.00
_cell.angle_gamma   90.00
#
_symmetry.space_group_name_H-M   'P 1'
#
loop_
_entity.id
_entity.type
_entity.pdbx_description
1 polymer ?
#
loop_
_entity_poly.entity_id
_entity_poly.type
_entity_poly.pdbx_seq_one_letter_code
_entity_poly.pdbx_strand_id
1 'polypeptide(L)' 'MDKFNQLVQFVQGLETDFHKFYEKGQAAAGTRVRKGLSELRKLCQEVRKDVQDVKAQRKADKQG' A
#
# COMPACT_ATOMS: atom_id res chain seq x y z
N MET A 1 -11.37 8.10 0.76
CA MET A 1 -10.80 8.14 -0.61
C MET A 1 -9.32 8.47 -0.62
N ASP A 2 -8.84 9.39 0.20
CA ASP A 2 -7.40 9.72 0.28
C ASP A 2 -6.47 8.50 0.44
N LYS A 3 -6.73 7.64 1.44
CA LYS A 3 -5.98 6.40 1.65
C LYS A 3 -6.00 5.42 0.46
N PHE A 4 -7.11 5.37 -0.27
CA PHE A 4 -7.22 4.53 -1.47
C PHE A 4 -6.34 5.09 -2.60
N ASN A 5 -6.39 6.39 -2.84
CA ASN A 5 -5.57 7.04 -3.86
C ASN A 5 -4.08 6.86 -3.57
N GLN A 6 -3.67 6.95 -2.30
CA GLN A 6 -2.29 6.69 -1.88
C GLN A 6 -1.83 5.26 -2.24
N LEU A 7 -2.66 4.24 -1.98
CA LEU A 7 -2.35 2.85 -2.35
C LEU A 7 -2.23 2.69 -3.87
N VAL A 8 -3.16 3.27 -4.65
CA VAL A 8 -3.15 3.19 -6.12
C VAL A 8 -1.90 3.85 -6.69
N GLN A 9 -1.58 5.07 -6.25
CA GLN A 9 -0.39 5.80 -6.70
C GLN A 9 0.90 5.05 -6.34
N PHE A 10 0.96 4.44 -5.16
CA PHE A 10 2.11 3.66 -4.75
C PHE A 10 2.34 2.46 -5.68
N VAL A 11 1.28 1.71 -6.02
CA VAL A 11 1.37 0.56 -6.93
C VAL A 11 1.75 1.00 -8.34
N GLN A 12 1.14 2.08 -8.85
CA GLN A 12 1.49 2.65 -10.16
C GLN A 12 2.97 3.07 -10.21
N GLY A 13 3.51 3.64 -9.12
CA GLY A 13 4.91 4.00 -9.03
C GLY A 13 5.89 2.83 -9.18
N LEU A 14 5.46 1.60 -8.91
CA LEU A 14 6.30 0.40 -9.05
C LEU A 14 6.30 -0.17 -10.48
N GLU A 15 5.36 0.22 -11.34
CA GLU A 15 5.15 -0.37 -12.66
C GLU A 15 6.43 -0.43 -13.51
N THR A 16 7.20 0.65 -13.52
CA THR A 16 8.46 0.71 -14.28
C THR A 16 9.49 -0.30 -13.78
N ASP A 17 9.60 -0.50 -12.45
CA ASP A 17 10.54 -1.46 -11.89
C ASP A 17 10.03 -2.91 -12.08
N PHE A 18 8.71 -3.13 -12.07
CA PHE A 18 8.12 -4.41 -12.46
C PHE A 18 8.50 -4.78 -13.90
N HIS A 19 8.28 -3.88 -14.86
CA HIS A 19 8.64 -4.10 -16.26
C HIS A 19 10.16 -4.34 -16.41
N LYS A 20 11.01 -3.51 -15.79
CA LYS A 20 12.47 -3.69 -15.83
C LYS A 20 12.92 -5.02 -15.25
N PHE A 21 12.27 -5.51 -14.20
CA PHE A 21 12.62 -6.77 -13.56
C PHE A 21 12.15 -7.98 -14.37
N TYR A 22 10.85 -8.06 -14.69
CA TYR A 22 10.23 -9.23 -15.32
C TYR A 22 10.53 -9.35 -16.82
N GLU A 23 10.56 -8.22 -17.55
CA GLU A 23 10.79 -8.25 -19.01
C GLU A 23 12.26 -8.06 -19.38
N LYS A 24 12.98 -7.21 -18.64
CA LYS A 24 14.39 -6.87 -18.95
C LYS A 24 15.42 -7.57 -18.07
N GLY A 25 14.99 -8.40 -17.10
CA GLY A 25 15.89 -9.17 -16.23
C GLY A 25 16.78 -8.32 -15.31
N GLN A 26 16.46 -7.05 -15.05
CA GLN A 26 17.32 -6.17 -14.26
C GLN A 26 17.24 -6.49 -12.76
N ALA A 27 18.29 -7.09 -12.21
CA ALA A 27 18.37 -7.47 -10.79
C ALA A 27 18.15 -6.28 -9.84
N ALA A 28 18.70 -5.10 -10.15
CA ALA A 28 18.53 -3.90 -9.33
C ALA A 28 17.07 -3.43 -9.26
N ALA A 29 16.29 -3.61 -10.34
CA ALA A 29 14.85 -3.34 -10.34
C ALA A 29 14.11 -4.33 -9.44
N GLY A 30 14.50 -5.61 -9.42
CA GLY A 30 13.97 -6.60 -8.49
C GLY A 30 14.15 -6.22 -7.02
N THR A 31 15.33 -5.69 -6.65
CA THR A 31 15.56 -5.17 -5.29
C THR A 31 14.63 -4.00 -4.94
N ARG A 32 14.39 -3.09 -5.89
CA ARG A 32 13.46 -1.96 -5.70
C ARG A 32 12.01 -2.42 -5.60
N VAL A 33 11.55 -3.33 -6.47
CA VAL A 33 10.20 -3.94 -6.38
C VAL A 33 10.01 -4.57 -5.01
N ARG A 34 10.96 -5.40 -4.54
CA ARG A 34 10.87 -6.06 -3.24
C ARG A 34 10.76 -5.07 -2.08
N LYS A 35 11.58 -4.01 -2.09
CA LYS A 35 11.52 -2.95 -1.08
C LYS A 35 10.18 -2.20 -1.14
N GLY A 36 9.74 -1.82 -2.33
CA GLY A 36 8.45 -1.18 -2.56
C GLY A 36 7.29 -2.02 -2.04
N LEU A 37 7.26 -3.32 -2.34
CA LEU A 37 6.22 -4.24 -1.82
C LEU A 37 6.24 -4.35 -0.29
N SER A 38 7.42 -4.24 0.33
CA SER A 38 7.54 -4.23 1.80
C SER A 38 6.98 -2.96 2.41
N GLU A 39 7.12 -1.82 1.74
CA GLU A 39 6.53 -0.53 2.11
C GLU A 39 5.01 -0.52 1.86
N LEU A 40 4.55 -1.05 0.72
CA LEU A 40 3.12 -1.24 0.43
C LEU A 40 2.44 -2.08 1.52
N ARG A 41 3.09 -3.16 1.98
CA ARG A 41 2.57 -3.97 3.08
C ARG A 41 2.36 -3.14 4.34
N LYS A 42 3.27 -2.22 4.68
CA LYS A 42 3.12 -1.33 5.84
C LYS A 42 1.94 -0.38 5.64
N LEU A 43 1.85 0.26 4.47
CA LEU A 43 0.75 1.16 4.12
C LEU A 43 -0.61 0.44 4.22
N CYS A 44 -0.71 -0.79 3.71
CA CYS A 44 -1.93 -1.60 3.84
C CYS A 44 -2.31 -1.88 5.31
N GLN A 45 -1.33 -2.12 6.19
CA GLN A 45 -1.60 -2.33 7.62
C GLN A 45 -2.10 -1.06 8.29
N GLU A 46 -1.54 0.10 7.95
CA GLU A 46 -1.99 1.40 8.46
C GLU A 46 -3.43 1.69 8.03
N VAL A 47 -3.75 1.50 6.75
CA VAL A 47 -5.11 1.68 6.24
C VAL A 47 -6.09 0.70 6.89
N ARG A 48 -5.69 -0.55 7.10
CA ARG A 48 -6.51 -1.53 7.82
C ARG A 48 -6.79 -1.09 9.26
N LYS A 49 -5.78 -0.56 9.96
CA LYS A 49 -5.93 -0.06 11.32
C LYS A 49 -6.90 1.12 11.37
N ASP A 50 -6.73 2.09 10.46
CA ASP A 50 -7.64 3.24 10.32
C ASP A 50 -9.11 2.81 10.13
N VAL A 51 -9.35 1.81 9.29
CA VAL A 51 -10.72 1.24 9.11
C VAL A 51 -11.27 0.63 10.41
N GLN A 52 -10.44 -0.08 11.17
CA GLN A 52 -10.86 -0.63 12.47
C GLN A 52 -11.16 0.48 13.48
N ASP A 53 -10.32 1.51 13.53
CA ASP A 53 -10.47 2.64 14.44
C ASP A 53 -11.76 3.43 14.12
N VAL A 54 -12.04 3.70 12.85
CA VAL A 54 -13.31 4.32 12.40
C VAL A 54 -14.52 3.46 12.77
N LYS A 55 -14.42 2.13 12.63
CA LYS A 55 -15.49 1.21 13.03
C LYS A 55 -15.72 1.26 14.54
N ALA A 56 -14.65 1.29 15.34
CA ALA A 56 -14.71 1.38 16.79
C ALA A 56 -15.33 2.71 17.24
N GLN A 57 -14.91 3.83 16.65
CA GLN A 57 -15.47 5.15 16.94
C GLN A 57 -16.97 5.21 16.67
N ARG A 58 -17.42 4.76 15.49
CA ARG A 58 -18.86 4.70 15.15
C ARG A 58 -19.66 3.82 16.10
N LYS A 59 -19.04 2.83 16.73
CA LYS A 59 -19.69 1.98 17.73
C LYS A 59 -19.80 2.70 19.07
N ALA A 60 -18.80 3.49 19.45
CA ALA A 60 -18.83 4.33 20.65
C ALA A 60 -19.87 5.44 20.54
N ASP A 61 -19.93 6.14 19.40
CA ASP A 61 -20.87 7.24 19.15
C ASP A 61 -22.35 6.80 19.16
N LYS A 62 -22.63 5.51 18.95
CA LYS A 62 -23.99 4.95 19.01
C LYS A 62 -24.44 4.54 20.42
N GLN A 63 -23.51 4.51 21.38
CA GLN A 63 -23.75 4.07 22.76
C GLN A 63 -23.75 5.23 23.76
N GLY A 64 -23.33 6.42 23.35
CA GLY A 64 -23.54 7.69 24.06
C GLY A 64 -24.80 8.37 23.58
#